data_AF-A0A7W1AKW4-F1
#
_entry.id   AF-A0A7W1AKW4-F1
#
_cell.length_a   1.000
_cell.length_b   1.000
_cell.length_c   1.000
_cell.angle_alpha   90.00
_cell.angle_beta   90.00
_cell.angle_gamma   90.00
#
_symmetry.space_group_name_H-M   'P 1'
#
loop_
_entity.id
_entity.type
_entity.pdbx_description
1 polymer ?
#
loop_
_entity_poly.entity_id
_entity_poly.type
_entity_poly.pdbx_seq_one_letter_code
_entity_poly.pdbx_strand_id
1 'polypeptide(L)' 'RTIASFLTLLWRNGALMGTSPEQAFYVKCDEETNPPEVIDAGQLVVEIGLAPVKPAEFVIFRIGQMASGGGVEE' A
#
# COMPACT_ATOMS: atom_id res chain seq x y z
N ARG A 1 -8.13 4.31 -10.14
CA ARG A 1 -6.85 3.61 -10.44
C ARG A 1 -6.48 2.80 -9.20
N THR A 2 -6.15 1.52 -9.35
CA THR A 2 -5.87 0.60 -8.23
C THR A 2 -4.45 0.80 -7.70
N ILE A 3 -4.22 0.57 -6.40
CA ILE A 3 -2.90 0.66 -5.74
C ILE A 3 -1.87 -0.23 -6.46
N ALA A 4 -2.25 -1.46 -6.80
CA ALA A 4 -1.39 -2.39 -7.54
C ALA A 4 -0.89 -1.80 -8.87
N SER A 5 -1.76 -1.15 -9.65
CA SER A 5 -1.37 -0.54 -10.93
C SER A 5 -0.36 0.60 -10.78
N PHE A 6 -0.44 1.35 -9.68
CA PHE A 6 0.54 2.40 -9.38
C PHE A 6 1.89 1.82 -8.98
N LEU A 7 1.90 0.81 -8.12
CA LEU A 7 3.12 0.13 -7.69
C LEU A 7 3.79 -0.64 -8.85
N THR A 8 3.01 -1.23 -9.76
CA THR A 8 3.54 -1.80 -11.01
C THR A 8 4.25 -0.74 -11.86
N LEU A 9 3.71 0.47 -11.95
CA LEU A 9 4.35 1.56 -12.69
C LEU A 9 5.67 1.97 -12.02
N LEU A 10 5.70 2.08 -10.68
CA LEU A 10 6.92 2.39 -9.93
C LEU A 10 7.99 1.32 -10.10
N TRP A 11 7.62 0.04 -10.04
CA TRP A 11 8.53 -1.07 -10.32
C TRP A 11 9.08 -1.01 -11.74
N ARG A 12 8.23 -0.80 -12.75
CA ARG A 12 8.65 -0.66 -14.15
C ARG A 12 9.58 0.54 -14.38
N ASN A 13 9.45 1.59 -13.57
CA ASN A 13 10.31 2.76 -13.60
C ASN A 13 11.62 2.57 -12.79
N GLY A 14 11.86 1.38 -12.23
CA GLY A 14 13.07 1.07 -11.47
C GLY A 14 13.09 1.62 -10.05
N ALA A 15 11.95 2.06 -9.50
CA ALA A 15 11.87 2.55 -8.12
C ALA A 15 11.76 1.42 -7.09
N LEU A 16 11.36 0.22 -7.51
CA LEU A 16 11.23 -0.97 -6.66
C LEU A 16 12.19 -2.07 -7.12
N MET A 17 12.79 -2.79 -6.18
CA MET A 17 13.67 -3.94 -6.38
C MET A 17 12.88 -5.21 -6.67
N GLY A 18 13.43 -6.14 -7.43
CA GLY A 18 12.83 -7.46 -7.69
C GLY A 18 12.70 -7.76 -9.18
N THR A 19 12.85 -9.03 -9.56
CA THR A 19 12.76 -9.46 -10.97
C THR A 19 11.32 -9.61 -11.45
N SER A 20 10.34 -9.59 -10.54
CA SER A 20 8.91 -9.61 -10.82
C SER A 20 8.14 -8.68 -9.86
N PRO A 21 6.92 -8.25 -10.22
CA PRO A 21 6.09 -7.41 -9.34
C PRO A 21 5.87 -8.02 -7.96
N GLU A 22 5.71 -9.34 -7.88
CA GLU A 22 5.42 -10.05 -6.63
C GLU A 22 6.62 -10.05 -5.66
N GLN A 23 7.84 -9.85 -6.18
CA GLN A 23 9.03 -9.65 -5.35
C GLN A 23 9.21 -8.18 -4.94
N ALA A 24 8.61 -7.26 -5.71
CA ALA A 24 8.79 -5.82 -5.55
C ALA A 24 7.79 -5.20 -4.59
N PHE A 25 6.56 -5.70 -4.58
CA PHE A 25 5.52 -5.24 -3.69
C PHE A 25 4.41 -6.28 -3.51
N TYR A 26 3.62 -6.12 -2.46
CA TYR A 26 2.33 -6.78 -2.32
C TYR A 26 1.30 -5.79 -1.80
N VAL A 27 0.02 -6.08 -2.08
CA VAL A 27 -1.12 -5.33 -1.57
C VAL A 27 -2.14 -6.34 -1.07
N LYS A 28 -2.49 -6.27 0.21
CA LYS A 28 -3.49 -7.13 0.84
C LYS A 28 -4.66 -6.26 1.33
N CYS A 29 -5.85 -6.63 0.89
CA CYS A 29 -7.12 -5.98 1.22
C CYS A 29 -8.22 -7.05 1.05
N ASP A 30 -8.36 -7.89 2.06
CA ASP A 30 -9.21 -9.07 2.11
C ASP A 30 -9.94 -9.15 3.45
N GLU A 31 -10.69 -10.24 3.66
CA GLU A 31 -11.48 -10.47 4.88
C GLU A 31 -10.61 -10.65 6.14
N GLU A 32 -9.33 -11.00 5.98
CA GLU A 32 -8.39 -11.11 7.10
C GLU A 32 -7.95 -9.73 7.59
N THR A 33 -7.73 -8.80 6.66
CA THR A 33 -7.37 -7.40 6.97
C THR A 33 -8.58 -6.53 7.29
N ASN A 34 -9.77 -6.91 6.79
CA ASN A 34 -11.02 -6.17 6.96
C ASN A 34 -12.14 -7.11 7.41
N PRO A 35 -12.09 -7.64 8.65
CA PRO A 35 -13.20 -8.40 9.21
C PRO A 35 -14.43 -7.48 9.41
N PRO A 36 -15.63 -8.06 9.59
CA PRO A 36 -16.86 -7.29 9.75
C PRO A 36 -16.77 -6.21 10.83
N GLU A 37 -16.09 -6.45 11.95
CA GLU A 37 -15.97 -5.46 13.02
C GLU A 37 -15.22 -4.18 12.59
N VAL A 38 -14.19 -4.32 11.73
CA VAL A 38 -13.40 -3.21 11.20
C VAL A 38 -14.20 -2.42 10.18
N ILE A 39 -14.95 -3.12 9.32
CA ILE A 39 -15.82 -2.51 8.32
C ILE A 39 -16.97 -1.75 9.01
N ASP A 40 -17.58 -2.35 10.03
CA ASP A 40 -18.67 -1.75 10.82
C ASP A 40 -18.19 -0.52 11.62
N ALA A 41 -16.92 -0.50 12.02
CA ALA A 41 -16.26 0.67 12.60
C ALA A 41 -15.96 1.77 11.55
N GLY A 42 -16.29 1.55 10.27
CA GLY A 42 -16.06 2.49 9.18
C GLY A 42 -14.59 2.58 8.76
N GLN A 43 -13.78 1.57 9.07
CA GLN A 43 -12.36 1.52 8.77
C GLN A 43 -12.09 0.62 7.55
N LEU A 44 -11.08 1.00 6.75
CA LEU A 44 -10.54 0.17 5.68
C LEU A 44 -9.04 0.08 5.87
N VAL A 45 -8.56 -1.14 6.08
CA VAL A 45 -7.14 -1.45 6.26
C VAL A 45 -6.61 -2.05 4.97
N VAL A 46 -5.59 -1.41 4.41
CA VAL A 46 -4.86 -1.93 3.24
C VAL A 46 -3.42 -2.12 3.66
N GLU A 47 -2.97 -3.37 3.70
CA GLU A 47 -1.58 -3.70 3.99
C GLU A 47 -0.78 -3.67 2.70
N ILE A 48 0.34 -2.95 2.70
CA ILE A 48 1.20 -2.77 1.54
C ILE A 48 2.63 -3.03 1.95
N GLY A 49 3.26 -4.06 1.39
CA GLY A 49 4.71 -4.23 1.46
C GLY A 49 5.37 -3.77 0.17
N LEU A 50 6.55 -3.19 0.28
CA LEU A 50 7.34 -2.73 -0.86
C LEU A 50 8.84 -2.93 -0.60
N ALA A 51 9.58 -3.19 -1.68
CA ALA A 51 11.02 -3.29 -1.69
C ALA A 51 11.62 -2.09 -2.46
N PRO A 52 11.92 -0.96 -1.81
CA PRO A 52 12.49 0.21 -2.49
C PRO A 52 13.96 -0.02 -2.89
N VAL A 53 14.40 0.58 -4.00
CA VAL A 53 15.83 0.62 -4.37
C VAL A 53 16.62 1.50 -3.39
N LYS A 54 17.89 1.18 -3.12
CA LYS A 54 18.78 2.08 -2.35
C LYS A 54 19.45 3.11 -3.27
N PRO A 55 19.64 4.37 -2.84
CA PRO A 55 19.10 4.99 -1.64
C PRO A 55 17.73 5.61 -1.97
N ALA A 56 16.63 4.96 -1.60
CA ALA A 56 15.32 5.58 -1.75
C ALA A 56 15.22 6.69 -0.71
N GLU A 57 15.54 7.91 -1.14
CA GLU A 57 15.61 9.06 -0.24
C GLU A 57 14.22 9.51 0.23
N PHE A 58 13.13 9.19 -0.48
CA PHE A 58 11.77 9.52 -0.04
C PHE A 58 10.73 8.50 -0.55
N VAL A 59 9.93 7.95 0.36
CA VAL A 59 8.70 7.23 0.02
C VAL A 59 7.52 8.05 0.55
N ILE A 60 6.69 8.60 -0.34
CA ILE A 60 5.54 9.41 0.03
C ILE A 60 4.27 8.58 -0.18
N PHE A 61 3.65 8.13 0.91
CA PHE A 61 2.29 7.57 0.88
C PHE A 61 1.27 8.69 1.14
N ARG A 62 0.26 8.79 0.27
CA ARG A 62 -0.94 9.59 0.55
C ARG A 62 -2.14 8.67 0.39
N ILE A 63 -2.76 8.31 1.52
CA ILE A 63 -3.95 7.46 1.57
C ILE A 63 -5.11 8.31 2.14
N GLY A 64 -6.28 8.24 1.50
CA GLY A 64 -7.58 8.78 1.96
C GLY A 64 -8.68 7.82 1.48
N GLN A 65 -9.79 7.60 2.19
CA GLN A 65 -10.77 8.61 2.64
C GLN A 65 -11.09 8.55 4.13
N MET A 66 -11.49 9.71 4.68
CA MET A 66 -12.01 9.85 6.05
C MET A 66 -13.42 10.49 6.04
N ALA A 67 -14.29 10.05 6.94
CA ALA A 67 -15.26 10.94 7.61
C ALA A 67 -14.74 11.38 9.00
N SER A 68 -13.82 10.63 9.61
CA SER A 68 -13.10 11.00 10.84
C SER A 68 -11.70 10.39 10.85
N GLY A 69 -10.69 11.25 10.76
CA GLY A 69 -9.30 11.08 11.23
C GLY A 69 -8.67 9.68 11.30
N GLY A 70 -8.08 9.18 10.21
CA GLY A 70 -7.07 8.11 10.25
C GLY A 70 -5.71 8.69 10.63
N GLY A 71 -5.17 8.26 11.78
CA GLY A 71 -3.79 8.53 12.18
C GLY A 71 -2.84 7.76 11.28
N VAL A 72 -1.84 8.46 10.75
CA VAL A 72 -0.73 7.87 10.02
C VAL A 72 0.44 7.88 10.99
N GLU A 73 0.86 6.71 11.48
CA GLU A 73 2.10 6.58 12.25
C GLU A 73 3.22 6.23 11.27
N GLU A 74 4.29 7.03 11.31
CA GLU A 74 5.49 6.96 10.46
C GLU A 74 6.40 5.77 10.80
#